data_AF-A0A7L9U734-F1
#
_entry.id   AF-A0A7L9U734-F1
#
_cell.length_a   1.000
_cell.length_b   1.000
_cell.length_c   1.000
_cell.angle_alpha   90.00
_cell.angle_beta   90.00
_cell.angle_gamma   90.00
#
_symmetry.space_group_name_H-M   'P 1'
#
loop_
_entity.id
_entity.type
_entity.pdbx_description
1 polymer ?
#
loop_
_entity_poly.entity_id
_entity_poly.type
_entity_poly.pdbx_seq_one_letter_code
_entity_poly.pdbx_strand_id
1 'polypeptide(L)'
;MLLRNDLLEYAGERPLTLRILWIDAARCLAYTYALGERGASPCAASLDTLIGHVQARHARLLPLDPYRPTVDAATLPPKYLALRDSAWAIVQALTRDEPGVYQTRTRGRLVAACRAEHGVSHPTIYRYLRRYWERGQHPDALLPDYANSGAPGKTRRANADVKRGRPSKSGAAGMNADAAIRDTMRAAALRYAATHEAFSRRGAYRQMLADYFGAGAQAAPTYGQFSYWLDRDGGLLLPR
;
A
#
# COMPACT_ATOMS: atom_id res chain seq x y z
N MET A 1 13.33 7.26 -33.16
CA MET A 1 13.56 8.40 -32.24
C MET A 1 13.08 7.98 -30.86
N LEU A 2 13.85 8.27 -29.82
CA LEU A 2 13.45 8.01 -28.44
C LEU A 2 12.65 9.20 -27.90
N LEU A 3 11.66 8.91 -27.06
CA LEU A 3 10.73 9.88 -26.49
C LEU A 3 10.73 9.82 -24.96
N ARG A 4 10.20 10.88 -24.33
CA ARG A 4 9.91 10.88 -22.90
C ARG A 4 8.93 9.73 -22.60
N ASN A 5 9.17 9.07 -21.47
CA ASN A 5 8.50 7.86 -20.99
C ASN A 5 8.75 6.56 -21.77
N ASP A 6 9.54 6.58 -22.84
CA ASP A 6 9.97 5.34 -23.51
C ASP A 6 10.68 4.40 -22.52
N LEU A 7 10.43 3.11 -22.69
CA LEU A 7 11.02 2.04 -21.88
C LEU A 7 12.01 1.24 -22.70
N LEU A 8 13.26 1.21 -22.25
CA LEU A 8 14.33 0.42 -22.84
C LEU A 8 14.61 -0.78 -21.95
N GLU A 9 14.29 -1.96 -22.45
CA GLU A 9 14.54 -3.23 -21.78
C GLU A 9 15.84 -3.84 -22.27
N TYR A 10 16.75 -4.09 -21.33
CA TYR A 10 18.01 -4.80 -21.55
C TYR A 10 17.84 -6.22 -21.04
N ALA A 11 17.94 -7.20 -21.95
CA ALA A 11 17.92 -8.61 -21.61
C ALA A 11 19.34 -9.09 -21.20
N GLY A 12 19.42 -10.12 -20.37
CA GLY A 12 20.68 -10.71 -19.93
C GLY A 12 20.56 -11.35 -18.55
N GLU A 13 21.71 -11.69 -17.96
CA GLU A 13 21.76 -12.28 -16.60
C GLU A 13 21.18 -11.36 -15.52
N ARG A 14 21.27 -10.04 -15.74
CA ARG A 14 20.67 -9.02 -14.89
C ARG A 14 19.75 -8.14 -15.73
N PRO A 15 18.48 -8.54 -15.91
CA PRO A 15 17.55 -7.77 -16.72
C PRO A 15 17.35 -6.38 -16.09
N LEU A 16 17.35 -5.36 -16.93
CA LEU A 16 17.18 -3.97 -16.52
C LEU A 16 16.19 -3.29 -17.46
N THR A 17 15.23 -2.56 -16.90
CA THR A 17 14.37 -1.67 -17.69
C THR A 17 14.64 -0.22 -17.28
N LEU A 18 14.99 0.60 -18.26
CA LEU A 18 15.19 2.03 -18.10
C LEU A 18 14.00 2.78 -18.67
N ARG A 19 13.42 3.70 -17.89
CA ARG A 19 12.51 4.73 -18.43
C ARG A 19 13.28 5.98 -18.77
N ILE A 20 13.01 6.58 -19.92
CA ILE A 20 13.49 7.92 -20.26
C ILE A 20 12.59 8.96 -19.59
N LEU A 21 13.15 9.76 -18.67
CA LEU A 21 12.40 10.77 -17.93
C LEU A 21 12.31 12.12 -18.66
N TRP A 22 13.38 12.47 -19.37
CA TRP A 22 13.55 13.76 -20.06
C TRP A 22 14.69 13.68 -21.07
N ILE A 23 14.59 14.46 -22.14
CA ILE A 23 15.57 14.52 -23.23
C ILE A 23 15.92 15.99 -23.51
N ASP A 24 17.22 16.26 -23.60
CA ASP A 24 17.79 17.47 -24.18
C ASP A 24 18.46 17.09 -25.51
N ALA A 25 17.71 17.24 -26.61
CA ALA A 25 18.19 16.87 -27.93
C ALA A 25 19.38 17.74 -28.38
N ALA A 26 19.43 19.01 -27.95
CA ALA A 26 20.51 19.92 -28.30
C ALA A 26 21.85 19.53 -27.65
N ARG A 27 21.79 18.87 -26.49
CA ARG A 27 22.97 18.38 -25.76
C ARG A 27 23.22 16.87 -25.88
N CYS A 28 22.44 16.17 -26.72
CA CYS A 28 22.46 14.71 -26.82
C CYS A 28 22.40 14.01 -25.44
N LEU A 29 21.58 14.54 -24.52
CA LEU A 29 21.50 14.09 -23.14
C LEU A 29 20.09 13.60 -22.82
N ALA A 30 19.98 12.50 -22.07
CA ALA A 30 18.74 12.05 -21.47
C ALA A 30 18.92 11.85 -19.96
N TYR A 31 17.84 12.02 -19.20
CA TYR A 31 17.75 11.46 -17.86
C TYR A 31 16.95 10.17 -17.91
N THR A 32 17.46 9.13 -17.27
CA THR A 32 16.86 7.80 -17.23
C THR A 32 16.57 7.37 -15.79
N TYR A 33 15.67 6.41 -15.62
CA TYR A 33 15.33 5.84 -14.33
C TYR A 33 15.22 4.32 -14.42
N ALA A 34 15.95 3.62 -13.56
CA ALA A 34 15.89 2.16 -13.47
C ALA A 34 14.61 1.72 -12.76
N LEU A 35 13.80 0.91 -13.44
CA LEU A 35 12.55 0.37 -12.90
C LEU A 35 12.83 -0.88 -12.07
N GLY A 36 12.07 -1.07 -10.98
CA GLY A 36 12.17 -2.24 -10.10
C GLY A 36 13.28 -2.17 -9.03
N GLU A 37 14.14 -1.17 -9.09
CA GLU A 37 15.30 -1.05 -8.19
C GLU A 37 14.97 -0.25 -6.91
N ARG A 38 15.17 -0.84 -5.72
CA ARG A 38 14.80 -0.20 -4.44
C ARG A 38 15.49 1.14 -4.18
N GLY A 39 16.68 1.36 -4.73
CA GLY A 39 17.47 2.59 -4.59
C GLY A 39 17.54 3.46 -5.83
N ALA A 40 16.72 3.22 -6.86
CA ALA A 40 16.83 3.94 -8.12
C ALA A 40 16.67 5.46 -7.96
N SER A 41 17.55 6.18 -8.64
CA SER A 41 17.50 7.62 -8.78
C SER A 41 17.68 7.99 -10.25
N PRO A 42 17.18 9.15 -10.71
CA PRO A 42 17.43 9.63 -12.06
C PRO A 42 18.93 9.72 -12.36
N CYS A 43 19.34 9.19 -13.50
CA CYS A 43 20.72 9.17 -13.95
C CYS A 43 20.82 9.82 -15.34
N ALA A 44 21.81 10.69 -15.53
CA ALA A 44 22.17 11.21 -16.83
C ALA A 44 22.75 10.10 -17.72
N ALA A 45 22.38 10.09 -19.00
CA ALA A 45 22.86 9.16 -20.01
C ALA A 45 22.97 9.86 -21.36
N SER A 46 23.95 9.44 -22.18
CA SER A 46 24.06 9.91 -23.57
C SER A 46 22.86 9.43 -24.38
N LEU A 47 22.15 10.36 -25.02
CA LEU A 47 21.02 10.05 -25.90
C LEU A 47 21.46 9.19 -27.09
N ASP A 48 22.63 9.49 -27.66
CA ASP A 48 23.18 8.76 -28.80
C ASP A 48 23.53 7.32 -28.43
N THR A 49 24.07 7.11 -27.23
CA THR A 49 24.32 5.76 -26.70
C THR A 49 23.02 4.97 -26.55
N LEU A 50 21.97 5.58 -26.01
CA LEU A 50 20.67 4.92 -25.86
C LEU A 50 20.06 4.57 -27.23
N ILE A 51 20.13 5.48 -28.21
CA ILE A 51 19.70 5.24 -29.58
C ILE A 51 20.50 4.08 -30.20
N GLY A 52 21.82 4.11 -30.05
CA GLY A 52 22.72 3.07 -30.53
C GLY A 52 22.41 1.69 -29.93
N HIS A 53 22.10 1.62 -28.63
CA HIS A 53 21.68 0.36 -27.98
C HIS A 53 20.41 -0.22 -28.60
N VAL A 54 19.43 0.61 -28.96
CA VAL A 54 18.20 0.14 -29.62
C VAL A 54 18.49 -0.30 -31.05
N GLN A 55 19.26 0.48 -31.82
CA GLN A 55 19.62 0.15 -33.20
C GLN A 55 20.44 -1.14 -33.29
N ALA A 56 21.38 -1.34 -32.38
CA ALA A 56 22.21 -2.54 -32.26
C ALA A 56 21.46 -3.72 -31.59
N ARG A 57 20.20 -3.55 -31.18
CA ARG A 57 19.39 -4.55 -30.47
C ARG A 57 19.97 -5.04 -29.15
N HIS A 58 20.83 -4.24 -28.51
CA HIS A 58 21.24 -4.45 -27.11
C HIS A 58 20.12 -4.10 -26.14
N ALA A 59 19.23 -3.19 -26.54
CA ALA A 59 18.03 -2.84 -25.82
C ALA A 59 16.80 -2.96 -26.73
N ARG A 60 15.68 -3.38 -26.15
CA ARG A 60 14.37 -3.40 -26.80
C ARG A 60 13.53 -2.23 -26.31
N LEU A 61 13.02 -1.43 -27.23
CA LEU A 61 11.99 -0.43 -26.92
C LEU A 61 10.66 -1.17 -26.68
N LEU A 62 10.05 -0.99 -25.51
CA LEU A 62 8.74 -1.58 -25.21
C LEU A 62 7.62 -0.71 -25.81
N PRO A 63 6.70 -1.29 -26.59
CA PRO A 63 5.60 -0.54 -27.21
C PRO A 63 4.49 -0.17 -26.22
N LEU A 64 4.41 -0.89 -25.10
CA LEU A 64 3.43 -0.67 -24.04
C LEU A 64 4.16 -0.52 -22.72
N ASP A 65 3.65 0.37 -21.87
CA ASP A 65 4.18 0.64 -20.54
C ASP A 65 3.42 -0.20 -19.50
N PRO A 66 3.98 -1.32 -19.01
CA PRO A 66 3.31 -2.17 -18.03
C PRO A 66 3.24 -1.53 -16.63
N TYR A 67 3.95 -0.43 -16.40
CA TYR A 67 3.97 0.27 -15.12
C TYR A 67 2.96 1.42 -15.07
N ARG A 68 2.36 1.78 -16.21
CA ARG A 68 1.33 2.82 -16.27
C ARG A 68 0.04 2.30 -15.61
N PRO A 69 -0.53 3.04 -14.64
CA PRO A 69 -1.80 2.66 -14.03
C PRO A 69 -2.90 2.63 -15.09
N THR A 70 -3.60 1.50 -15.18
CA THR A 70 -4.81 1.35 -15.99
C THR A 70 -5.98 1.38 -15.03
N VAL A 71 -6.50 2.57 -14.76
CA VAL A 71 -7.59 2.76 -13.80
C VAL A 71 -8.65 3.65 -14.43
N ASP A 72 -9.90 3.21 -14.38
CA ASP A 72 -11.03 4.06 -14.76
C ASP A 72 -11.35 5.03 -13.62
N ALA A 73 -11.20 6.33 -13.90
CA ALA A 73 -11.49 7.40 -12.96
C ALA A 73 -12.93 7.35 -12.42
N ALA A 74 -13.90 6.85 -13.20
CA ALA A 74 -15.29 6.75 -12.78
C ALA A 74 -15.52 5.72 -11.67
N THR A 75 -14.62 4.75 -11.54
CA THR A 75 -14.70 3.67 -10.55
C THR A 75 -13.96 4.00 -9.25
N LEU A 76 -13.20 5.10 -9.22
CA LEU A 76 -12.34 5.44 -8.10
C LEU A 76 -13.11 6.13 -6.97
N PRO A 77 -12.87 5.75 -5.69
CA PRO A 77 -13.39 6.49 -4.56
C PRO A 77 -12.92 7.95 -4.58
N PRO A 78 -13.77 8.94 -4.26
CA PRO A 78 -13.39 10.37 -4.26
C PRO A 78 -12.16 10.67 -3.40
N LYS A 79 -12.00 9.94 -2.29
CA LYS A 79 -10.82 10.04 -1.42
C LYS A 79 -9.51 9.75 -2.15
N TYR A 80 -9.50 8.84 -3.12
CA TYR A 80 -8.29 8.46 -3.85
C TYR A 80 -7.91 9.55 -4.86
N LEU A 81 -8.91 10.15 -5.49
CA LEU A 81 -8.72 11.31 -6.37
C LEU A 81 -8.15 12.50 -5.59
N ALA A 82 -8.71 12.80 -4.42
CA ALA A 82 -8.19 13.89 -3.57
C ALA A 82 -6.71 13.67 -3.15
N LEU A 83 -6.33 12.43 -2.84
CA LEU A 83 -4.94 12.07 -2.53
C LEU A 83 -4.02 12.22 -3.75
N ARG A 84 -4.48 11.77 -4.94
CA ARG A 84 -3.77 11.94 -6.21
C ARG A 84 -3.52 13.43 -6.49
N ASP A 85 -4.56 14.25 -6.39
CA ASP A 85 -4.50 15.68 -6.73
C ASP A 85 -3.58 16.44 -5.77
N SER A 86 -3.64 16.12 -4.47
CA SER A 86 -2.73 16.67 -3.47
C SER A 86 -1.26 16.30 -3.76
N ALA A 87 -1.01 15.05 -4.12
CA ALA A 87 0.33 14.61 -4.51
C ALA A 87 0.77 15.23 -5.84
N TRP A 88 -0.16 15.43 -6.77
CA TRP A 88 0.10 16.01 -8.08
C TRP A 88 0.53 17.46 -7.98
N ALA A 89 -0.10 18.27 -7.13
CA ALA A 89 0.30 19.65 -6.89
C ALA A 89 1.79 19.76 -6.48
N ILE A 90 2.24 18.86 -5.60
CA ILE A 90 3.63 18.77 -5.15
C ILE A 90 4.56 18.36 -6.29
N VAL A 91 4.23 17.27 -6.99
CA VAL A 91 5.08 16.76 -8.08
C VAL A 91 5.17 17.76 -9.22
N GLN A 92 4.04 18.35 -9.61
CA GLN A 92 3.98 19.37 -10.66
C GLN A 92 4.88 20.56 -10.32
N ALA A 93 4.87 21.02 -9.07
CA ALA A 93 5.74 22.11 -8.62
C ALA A 93 7.23 21.76 -8.75
N LEU A 94 7.61 20.54 -8.35
CA LEU A 94 8.99 20.06 -8.47
C LEU A 94 9.44 19.91 -9.92
N THR A 95 8.55 19.44 -10.82
CA THR A 95 8.86 19.20 -12.24
C THR A 95 8.86 20.46 -13.09
N ARG A 96 8.57 21.64 -12.53
CA ARG A 96 8.78 22.91 -13.28
C ARG A 96 10.27 23.18 -13.52
N ASP A 97 11.13 22.66 -12.65
CA ASP A 97 12.58 22.72 -12.79
C ASP A 97 13.09 21.40 -13.40
N GLU A 98 12.85 21.22 -14.70
CA GLU A 98 13.51 20.19 -15.51
C GLU A 98 14.71 20.83 -16.23
N PRO A 99 15.95 20.31 -16.09
CA PRO A 99 16.30 19.02 -15.50
C PRO A 99 16.68 19.04 -14.00
N GLY A 100 16.54 20.16 -13.28
CA GLY A 100 16.96 20.28 -11.88
C GLY A 100 16.39 19.21 -10.94
N VAL A 101 15.14 18.80 -11.16
CA VAL A 101 14.48 17.72 -10.40
C VAL A 101 15.17 16.36 -10.56
N TYR A 102 15.92 16.14 -11.64
CA TYR A 102 16.67 14.91 -11.87
C TYR A 102 18.09 14.95 -11.28
N GLN A 103 18.61 16.14 -11.01
CA GLN A 103 19.94 16.34 -10.43
C GLN A 103 19.91 16.26 -8.91
N THR A 104 20.68 15.35 -8.30
CA THR A 104 20.60 15.06 -6.85
C THR A 104 20.69 16.29 -5.95
N ARG A 105 21.65 17.20 -6.21
CA ARG A 105 21.83 18.41 -5.39
C ARG A 105 20.65 19.39 -5.55
N THR A 106 20.26 19.67 -6.79
CA THR A 106 19.16 20.59 -7.10
C THR A 106 17.82 20.04 -6.60
N ARG A 107 17.53 18.77 -6.88
CA ARG A 107 16.39 18.03 -6.32
C ARG A 107 16.32 18.13 -4.80
N GLY A 108 17.44 17.96 -4.10
CA GLY A 108 17.48 18.08 -2.63
C GLY A 108 16.99 19.44 -2.15
N ARG A 109 17.38 20.53 -2.83
CA ARG A 109 16.92 21.90 -2.51
C ARG A 109 15.44 22.09 -2.82
N LEU A 110 14.99 21.62 -3.98
CA LEU A 110 13.58 21.67 -4.39
C LEU A 110 12.67 20.93 -3.40
N VAL A 111 13.08 19.73 -2.97
CA VAL A 111 12.35 18.93 -1.98
C VAL A 111 12.32 19.63 -0.61
N ALA A 112 13.42 20.25 -0.20
CA ALA A 112 13.47 20.99 1.06
C ALA A 112 12.51 22.21 1.06
N ALA A 113 12.46 22.95 -0.04
CA ALA A 113 11.52 24.06 -0.21
C ALA A 113 10.06 23.58 -0.19
N CYS A 114 9.75 22.52 -0.96
CA CYS A 114 8.42 21.93 -1.01
C CYS A 114 7.95 21.40 0.36
N ARG A 115 8.86 20.84 1.16
CA ARG A 115 8.56 20.42 2.54
C ARG A 115 8.14 21.61 3.41
N ALA A 116 8.84 22.74 3.30
CA ALA A 116 8.52 23.94 4.07
C ALA A 116 7.18 24.54 3.65
N GLU A 117 6.89 24.55 2.35
CA GLU A 117 5.65 25.10 1.78
C GLU A 117 4.41 24.25 2.09
N HIS A 118 4.48 22.93 1.89
CA HIS A 118 3.30 22.05 1.97
C HIS A 118 3.18 21.28 3.29
N GLY A 119 4.16 21.38 4.21
CA GLY A 119 4.16 20.64 5.46
C GLY A 119 4.31 19.12 5.30
N VAL A 120 4.81 18.66 4.15
CA VAL A 120 4.93 17.24 3.81
C VAL A 120 6.31 16.69 4.15
N SER A 121 6.37 15.51 4.76
CA SER A 121 7.64 14.87 5.12
C SER A 121 8.51 14.54 3.90
N HIS A 122 9.84 14.60 4.07
CA HIS A 122 10.81 14.26 3.03
C HIS A 122 10.59 12.86 2.42
N PRO A 123 10.36 11.78 3.19
CA PRO A 123 10.07 10.46 2.62
C PRO A 123 8.79 10.42 1.77
N THR A 124 7.77 11.20 2.13
CA THR A 124 6.52 11.27 1.35
C THR A 124 6.76 11.92 -0.02
N ILE A 125 7.52 13.01 -0.08
CA ILE A 125 7.84 13.69 -1.36
C ILE A 125 8.62 12.75 -2.27
N TYR A 126 9.65 12.07 -1.73
CA TYR A 126 10.42 11.08 -2.51
C TYR A 126 9.56 9.91 -2.97
N ARG A 127 8.59 9.45 -2.17
CA ARG A 127 7.63 8.43 -2.59
C ARG A 127 6.79 8.92 -3.79
N TYR A 128 6.36 10.18 -3.80
CA TYR A 128 5.61 10.74 -4.93
C TYR A 128 6.46 10.86 -6.19
N LEU A 129 7.68 11.40 -6.09
CA LEU A 129 8.62 11.49 -7.22
C LEU A 129 8.93 10.11 -7.80
N ARG A 130 9.20 9.12 -6.93
CA ARG A 130 9.46 7.75 -7.34
C ARG A 130 8.28 7.16 -8.12
N ARG A 131 7.06 7.24 -7.57
CA ARG A 131 5.85 6.78 -8.27
C ARG A 131 5.70 7.46 -9.62
N TYR A 132 5.88 8.78 -9.66
CA TYR A 132 5.78 9.56 -10.89
C TYR A 132 6.77 9.10 -11.96
N TRP A 133 8.04 8.88 -11.61
CA TRP A 133 9.05 8.39 -12.54
C TRP A 133 8.86 6.92 -12.92
N GLU A 134 8.46 6.05 -11.99
CA GLU A 134 8.26 4.63 -12.28
C GLU A 134 7.08 4.40 -13.23
N ARG A 135 6.02 5.22 -13.12
CA ARG A 135 4.69 4.96 -13.70
C ARG A 135 4.31 5.89 -14.86
N GLY A 136 5.30 6.48 -15.53
CA GLY A 136 5.08 7.17 -16.81
C GLY A 136 4.70 8.65 -16.71
N GLN A 137 5.05 9.31 -15.61
CA GLN A 137 5.00 10.77 -15.47
C GLN A 137 3.62 11.41 -15.79
N HIS A 138 2.55 10.84 -15.24
CA HIS A 138 1.17 11.35 -15.33
C HIS A 138 0.57 11.49 -13.91
N PRO A 139 -0.38 12.41 -13.66
CA PRO A 139 -1.15 12.47 -12.40
C PRO A 139 -1.56 11.12 -11.79
N ASP A 140 -2.13 10.20 -12.58
CA ASP A 140 -2.60 8.90 -12.10
C ASP A 140 -1.48 7.96 -11.61
N ALA A 141 -0.21 8.24 -11.94
CA ALA A 141 0.95 7.60 -11.30
C ALA A 141 0.90 7.71 -9.77
N LEU A 142 0.30 8.79 -9.27
CA LEU A 142 0.25 9.13 -7.85
C LEU A 142 -0.94 8.50 -7.12
N LEU A 143 -1.80 7.77 -7.82
CA LEU A 143 -2.87 7.01 -7.20
C LEU A 143 -2.28 6.03 -6.15
N PRO A 144 -2.99 5.84 -5.03
CA PRO A 144 -2.53 4.95 -3.98
C PRO A 144 -2.77 3.48 -4.34
N ASP A 145 -1.80 2.63 -4.02
CA ASP A 145 -1.87 1.17 -4.27
C ASP A 145 -2.69 0.41 -3.22
N TYR A 146 -3.77 1.00 -2.72
CA TYR A 146 -4.54 0.40 -1.61
C TYR A 146 -5.22 -0.91 -2.01
N ALA A 147 -5.45 -1.15 -3.31
CA ALA A 147 -5.87 -2.45 -3.82
C ALA A 147 -4.88 -3.58 -3.45
N ASN A 148 -3.59 -3.26 -3.31
CA ASN A 148 -2.55 -4.20 -2.91
C ASN A 148 -2.35 -4.26 -1.38
N SER A 149 -3.17 -3.54 -0.62
CA SER A 149 -3.03 -3.36 0.83
C SER A 149 -4.12 -4.10 1.61
N GLY A 150 -3.82 -4.45 2.85
CA GLY A 150 -4.82 -4.92 3.83
C GLY A 150 -4.97 -6.44 3.97
N ALA A 151 -4.52 -7.23 2.97
CA ALA A 151 -4.76 -8.66 2.89
C ALA A 151 -6.25 -9.02 3.15
N PRO A 152 -7.20 -8.39 2.44
CA PRO A 152 -8.62 -8.66 2.62
C PRO A 152 -8.89 -10.16 2.45
N GLY A 153 -9.64 -10.74 3.38
CA GLY A 153 -9.97 -12.18 3.40
C GLY A 153 -8.92 -13.10 4.03
N LYS A 154 -7.68 -12.65 4.31
CA LYS A 154 -6.67 -13.48 4.98
C LYS A 154 -6.66 -13.27 6.49
N THR A 155 -6.93 -14.34 7.25
CA THR A 155 -6.77 -14.36 8.71
C THR A 155 -5.28 -14.19 9.07
N ARG A 156 -4.92 -13.12 9.75
CA ARG A 156 -3.53 -12.85 10.16
C ARG A 156 -3.15 -13.77 11.32
N ARG A 157 -2.12 -14.61 11.18
CA ARG A 157 -1.53 -15.43 12.27
C ARG A 157 -1.27 -14.57 13.50
N ALA A 158 -1.84 -14.88 14.67
CA ALA A 158 -1.55 -14.19 15.92
C ALA A 158 -0.25 -14.73 16.53
N ASN A 159 0.61 -13.84 17.04
CA ASN A 159 1.68 -14.27 17.94
C ASN A 159 1.05 -14.44 19.32
N ALA A 160 1.23 -15.61 19.94
CA ALA A 160 0.60 -15.95 21.22
C ALA A 160 0.95 -14.94 22.33
N ASP A 161 2.17 -14.40 22.30
CA ASP A 161 2.72 -13.57 23.38
C ASP A 161 2.41 -12.07 23.26
N VAL A 162 1.76 -11.62 22.18
CA VAL A 162 1.48 -10.19 21.96
C VAL A 162 0.00 -9.94 21.72
N LYS A 163 -0.66 -9.30 22.69
CA LYS A 163 -2.06 -8.85 22.55
C LYS A 163 -2.19 -7.87 21.38
N ARG A 164 -3.16 -8.14 20.50
CA ARG A 164 -3.51 -7.29 19.37
C ARG A 164 -4.49 -6.20 19.77
N GLY A 165 -4.37 -5.04 19.12
CA GLY A 165 -5.25 -3.90 19.32
C GLY A 165 -4.67 -2.83 20.25
N ARG A 166 -5.48 -1.82 20.56
CA ARG A 166 -5.09 -0.73 21.46
C ARG A 166 -4.78 -1.29 22.86
N PRO A 167 -3.67 -0.90 23.50
CA PRO A 167 -3.38 -1.26 24.89
C PRO A 167 -4.55 -0.91 25.80
N SER A 168 -4.86 -1.80 26.76
CA SER A 168 -5.91 -1.54 27.75
C SER A 168 -5.51 -0.36 28.64
N LYS A 169 -6.45 0.54 28.95
CA LYS A 169 -6.24 1.59 29.95
C LYS A 169 -6.02 1.03 31.37
N SER A 170 -6.47 -0.20 31.63
CA SER A 170 -6.40 -0.86 32.95
C SER A 170 -5.10 -1.65 33.19
N GLY A 171 -4.18 -1.72 32.23
CA GLY A 171 -2.94 -2.50 32.36
C GLY A 171 -3.11 -4.03 32.38
N ALA A 172 -4.33 -4.55 32.48
CA ALA A 172 -4.59 -5.99 32.47
C ALA A 172 -4.21 -6.64 31.13
N ALA A 173 -3.37 -7.67 31.19
CA ALA A 173 -3.13 -8.57 30.07
C ALA A 173 -4.47 -9.22 29.69
N GLY A 174 -4.94 -9.02 28.46
CA GLY A 174 -6.13 -9.71 27.97
C GLY A 174 -5.76 -10.58 26.78
N MET A 175 -6.54 -11.64 26.53
CA MET A 175 -6.19 -12.61 25.51
C MET A 175 -6.56 -12.16 24.09
N ASN A 176 -5.83 -12.69 23.12
CA ASN A 176 -6.24 -12.64 21.73
C ASN A 176 -7.35 -13.68 21.50
N ALA A 177 -8.40 -13.30 20.78
CA ALA A 177 -9.37 -14.25 20.24
C ALA A 177 -8.75 -14.92 19.00
N ASP A 178 -7.90 -15.93 19.23
CA ASP A 178 -7.29 -16.75 18.18
C ASP A 178 -8.30 -17.77 17.62
N ALA A 179 -7.84 -18.71 16.80
CA ALA A 179 -8.73 -19.71 16.18
C ALA A 179 -9.48 -20.55 17.22
N ALA A 180 -8.75 -21.10 18.21
CA ALA A 180 -9.35 -21.95 19.24
C ALA A 180 -10.36 -21.18 20.09
N ILE A 181 -10.01 -19.95 20.50
CA ILE A 181 -10.94 -19.12 21.27
C ILE A 181 -12.18 -18.74 20.47
N ARG A 182 -12.06 -18.47 19.17
CA ARG A 182 -13.23 -18.20 18.31
C ARG A 182 -14.11 -19.43 18.11
N ASP A 183 -13.52 -20.62 18.02
CA ASP A 183 -14.29 -21.87 17.94
C ASP A 183 -15.09 -22.09 19.23
N THR A 184 -14.49 -21.81 20.40
CA THR A 184 -15.21 -21.80 21.68
C THR A 184 -16.35 -20.78 21.71
N MET A 185 -16.13 -19.56 21.22
CA MET A 185 -17.20 -18.53 21.13
C MET A 185 -18.35 -18.99 20.26
N ARG A 186 -18.05 -19.61 19.11
CA ARG A 186 -19.05 -20.12 18.17
C ARG A 186 -19.84 -21.27 18.80
N ALA A 187 -19.16 -22.25 19.39
CA ALA A 187 -19.79 -23.38 20.06
C ALA A 187 -20.72 -22.91 21.18
N ALA A 188 -20.28 -21.96 22.00
CA ALA A 188 -21.08 -21.41 23.09
C ALA A 188 -22.31 -20.64 22.58
N ALA A 189 -22.18 -19.85 21.50
CA ALA A 189 -23.30 -19.15 20.90
C ALA A 189 -24.35 -20.12 20.31
N LEU A 190 -23.90 -21.17 19.60
CA LEU A 190 -24.78 -22.20 19.07
C LEU A 190 -25.49 -22.98 20.19
N ARG A 191 -24.75 -23.37 21.23
CA ARG A 191 -25.32 -24.02 22.41
C ARG A 191 -26.39 -23.16 23.08
N TYR A 192 -26.11 -21.87 23.26
CA TYR A 192 -27.06 -20.93 23.86
C TYR A 192 -28.34 -20.81 23.04
N ALA A 193 -28.20 -20.70 21.71
CA ALA A 193 -29.34 -20.63 20.80
C ALA A 193 -30.19 -21.91 20.79
N ALA A 194 -29.57 -23.07 21.01
CA ALA A 194 -30.28 -24.35 21.07
C ALA A 194 -31.04 -24.57 22.40
N THR A 195 -30.61 -23.95 23.49
CA THR A 195 -31.20 -24.17 24.83
C THR A 195 -32.08 -23.01 25.31
N HIS A 196 -32.25 -21.94 24.53
CA HIS A 196 -33.06 -20.78 24.88
C HIS A 196 -33.99 -20.40 23.73
N GLU A 197 -35.24 -20.08 24.05
CA GLU A 197 -36.25 -19.67 23.08
C GLU A 197 -35.90 -18.37 22.34
N ALA A 198 -35.23 -17.44 23.03
CA ALA A 198 -34.76 -16.18 22.45
C ALA A 198 -33.25 -16.01 22.63
N PHE A 199 -32.57 -15.61 21.56
CA PHE A 199 -31.12 -15.42 21.58
C PHE A 199 -30.74 -14.10 22.29
N SER A 200 -29.99 -14.21 23.39
CA SER A 200 -29.44 -13.08 24.12
C SER A 200 -27.91 -13.09 23.99
N ARG A 201 -27.34 -12.11 23.27
CA ARG A 201 -25.87 -11.98 23.13
C ARG A 201 -25.17 -11.91 24.48
N ARG A 202 -25.73 -11.13 25.43
CA ARG A 202 -25.18 -11.03 26.79
C ARG A 202 -25.38 -12.31 27.59
N GLY A 203 -26.51 -13.00 27.41
CA GLY A 203 -26.77 -14.31 28.01
C GLY A 203 -25.77 -15.35 27.54
N ALA A 204 -25.61 -15.50 26.22
CA ALA A 204 -24.65 -16.40 25.58
C ALA A 204 -23.21 -16.15 26.05
N TYR A 205 -22.81 -14.87 26.15
CA TYR A 205 -21.49 -14.53 26.67
C TYR A 205 -21.30 -14.93 28.14
N ARG A 206 -22.29 -14.66 29.01
CA ARG A 206 -22.21 -15.05 30.43
C ARG A 206 -22.15 -16.56 30.59
N GLN A 207 -22.96 -17.30 29.84
CA GLN A 207 -22.95 -18.76 29.85
C GLN A 207 -21.64 -19.31 29.30
N MET A 208 -21.09 -18.75 28.22
CA MET A 208 -19.76 -19.11 27.71
C MET A 208 -18.67 -18.97 28.77
N LEU A 209 -18.68 -17.87 29.53
CA LEU A 209 -17.70 -17.67 30.60
C LEU A 209 -17.84 -18.74 31.69
N ALA A 210 -19.07 -19.08 32.07
CA ALA A 210 -19.34 -20.12 33.06
C ALA A 210 -18.90 -21.52 32.57
N ASP A 211 -19.23 -21.86 31.32
CA ASP A 211 -19.02 -23.18 30.73
C ASP A 211 -17.55 -23.46 30.39
N TYR A 212 -16.79 -22.45 29.95
CA TYR A 212 -15.48 -22.65 29.32
C TYR A 212 -14.31 -21.93 29.98
N PHE A 213 -14.55 -20.92 30.83
CA PHE A 213 -13.47 -20.06 31.38
C PHE A 213 -13.44 -19.96 32.91
N GLY A 214 -14.50 -20.38 33.62
CA GLY A 214 -14.56 -20.40 35.08
C GLY A 214 -14.63 -19.01 35.75
N ALA A 215 -14.80 -18.99 37.07
CA ALA A 215 -14.90 -17.76 37.88
C ALA A 215 -13.51 -17.15 38.13
N GLY A 216 -12.96 -16.46 37.12
CA GLY A 216 -11.64 -15.82 37.21
C GLY A 216 -11.22 -15.18 35.89
N ALA A 217 -11.93 -14.12 35.48
CA ALA A 217 -11.89 -13.54 34.13
C ALA A 217 -10.61 -12.74 33.74
N GLN A 218 -9.42 -13.20 34.13
CA GLN A 218 -8.16 -12.62 33.63
C GLN A 218 -7.72 -13.25 32.31
N ALA A 219 -8.12 -14.49 32.02
CA ALA A 219 -7.77 -15.24 30.80
C ALA A 219 -8.97 -15.59 29.91
N ALA A 220 -9.97 -14.69 29.83
CA ALA A 220 -11.17 -14.88 29.01
C ALA A 220 -11.28 -13.79 27.93
N PRO A 221 -11.94 -14.08 26.79
CA PRO A 221 -12.19 -13.06 25.80
C PRO A 221 -13.23 -12.05 26.34
N THR A 222 -13.07 -10.80 25.94
CA THR A 222 -14.00 -9.73 26.32
C THR A 222 -15.34 -9.87 25.60
N TYR A 223 -16.40 -9.29 26.18
CA TYR A 223 -17.71 -9.19 25.51
C TYR A 223 -17.62 -8.53 24.13
N GLY A 224 -16.78 -7.51 23.99
CA GLY A 224 -16.55 -6.85 22.70
C GLY A 224 -15.94 -7.78 21.66
N GLN A 225 -14.96 -8.60 22.04
CA GLN A 225 -14.39 -9.63 21.15
C GLN A 225 -15.43 -10.70 20.79
N PHE A 226 -16.22 -11.16 21.77
CA PHE A 226 -17.30 -12.12 21.53
C PHE A 226 -18.34 -11.58 20.54
N SER A 227 -18.88 -10.37 20.75
CA SER A 227 -19.86 -9.78 19.84
C SER A 227 -19.28 -9.54 18.45
N TYR A 228 -18.06 -9.01 18.36
CA TYR A 228 -17.40 -8.74 17.08
C TYR A 228 -17.24 -10.00 16.24
N TRP A 229 -16.75 -11.09 16.84
CA TRP A 229 -16.55 -12.35 16.14
C TRP A 229 -17.87 -13.07 15.88
N LEU A 230 -18.88 -12.90 16.73
CA LEU A 230 -20.21 -13.44 16.46
C LEU A 230 -20.85 -12.79 15.24
N ASP A 231 -20.71 -11.47 15.07
CA ASP A 231 -21.22 -10.77 13.87
C ASP A 231 -20.40 -11.14 12.62
N ARG A 232 -19.09 -11.34 12.77
CA ARG A 232 -18.17 -11.63 11.65
C ARG A 232 -18.20 -13.08 11.17
N ASP A 233 -18.37 -14.02 12.10
CA ASP A 233 -18.36 -15.47 11.83
C ASP A 233 -19.78 -16.07 11.83
N GLY A 234 -20.74 -15.44 12.53
CA GLY A 234 -22.09 -15.96 12.78
C GLY A 234 -23.18 -15.48 11.82
N GLY A 235 -22.87 -14.63 10.84
CA GLY A 235 -23.81 -14.20 9.78
C GLY A 235 -24.37 -15.33 8.91
N LEU A 236 -23.95 -16.58 9.15
CA LEU A 236 -24.40 -17.79 8.46
C LEU A 236 -25.20 -18.76 9.35
N LEU A 237 -25.37 -18.55 10.66
CA LEU A 237 -25.79 -19.63 11.57
C LEU A 237 -26.77 -19.29 12.71
N LEU A 238 -27.12 -18.03 12.97
CA LEU A 238 -28.10 -17.69 14.02
C LEU A 238 -29.37 -17.06 13.42
N PRO A 239 -30.57 -17.49 13.83
CA PRO A 239 -31.82 -16.86 13.39
C PRO A 239 -31.84 -15.39 13.82
N ARG A 240 -32.34 -14.53 12.93
CA ARG A 240 -32.47 -13.09 13.18
C ARG A 240 -33.60 -12.80 14.15
#